data_AF-A0A0B6AEU1-F1
#
_entry.id   AF-A0A0B6AEU1-F1
#
_cell.length_a   1.000
_cell.length_b   1.000
_cell.length_c   1.000
_cell.angle_alpha   90.00
_cell.angle_beta   90.00
_cell.angle_gamma   90.00
#
_symmetry.space_group_name_H-M   'P 1'
#
loop_
_entity.id
_entity.type
_entity.pdbx_description
1 polymer ?
#
loop_
_entity_poly.entity_id
_entity_poly.type
_entity_poly.pdbx_seq_one_letter_code
_entity_poly.pdbx_strand_id
1 'polypeptide(L)'
;MTEHLVLTTMHTKDTKGSLYRLLEFGVSFQEMEQTLVAVAAQRLVEIRCPLCSGKCHPACKKMRKHRQSSIYELLYGKELSAVMREVKGENADYDYKTLRDVILKGIALGYLYPHSLDGWG
;
A
#
# COMPACT_ATOMS: atom_id res chain seq x y z
N MET A 1 9.70 25.33 7.66
CA MET A 1 9.54 24.36 6.56
C MET A 1 9.56 25.17 5.26
N THR A 2 10.48 24.84 4.34
CA THR A 2 10.62 25.52 3.05
C THR A 2 9.44 25.18 2.14
N GLU A 3 9.03 26.08 1.26
CA GLU A 3 7.82 26.03 0.41
C GLU A 3 7.84 24.94 -0.68
N HIS A 4 8.50 23.80 -0.44
CA HIS A 4 8.70 22.76 -1.43
C HIS A 4 8.10 21.45 -0.95
N LEU A 5 7.17 20.92 -1.74
CA LEU A 5 6.68 19.56 -1.60
C LEU A 5 7.72 18.60 -2.20
N VAL A 6 8.36 17.81 -1.36
CA VAL A 6 9.35 16.82 -1.78
C VAL A 6 8.67 15.45 -1.91
N LEU A 7 8.86 14.80 -3.06
CA LEU A 7 8.44 13.42 -3.30
C LEU A 7 9.67 12.55 -3.45
N THR A 8 9.68 11.43 -2.72
CA THR A 8 10.75 10.44 -2.78
C THR A 8 10.16 9.03 -2.65
N THR A 9 10.97 8.03 -2.98
CA THR A 9 10.56 6.62 -2.94
C THR A 9 11.59 5.80 -2.17
N MET A 10 11.12 4.80 -1.43
CA MET A 10 11.97 3.79 -0.79
C MET A 10 11.32 2.42 -0.83
N HIS A 11 12.15 1.37 -0.73
CA HIS A 11 11.67 0.00 -0.79
C HIS A 11 11.30 -0.51 0.61
N THR A 12 10.00 -0.65 0.88
CA THR A 12 9.43 -1.09 2.17
C THR A 12 8.21 -1.99 1.92
N LYS A 13 7.82 -2.82 2.90
CA LYS A 13 6.71 -3.80 2.76
C LYS A 13 5.34 -3.11 2.66
N ASP A 14 5.15 -2.06 3.45
CA ASP A 14 3.91 -1.32 3.69
C ASP A 14 4.22 0.09 4.24
N THR A 15 3.19 0.90 4.50
CA THR A 15 3.39 2.30 4.91
C THR A 15 4.01 2.42 6.29
N LYS A 16 3.57 1.62 7.27
CA LYS A 16 4.14 1.60 8.63
C LYS A 16 5.61 1.18 8.63
N GLY A 17 5.97 0.18 7.83
CA GLY A 17 7.35 -0.27 7.61
C GLY A 17 8.28 0.83 7.10
N SER A 18 7.76 1.80 6.33
CA SER A 18 8.56 2.96 5.91
C SER A 18 8.93 3.92 7.03
N LEU A 19 8.09 4.04 8.07
CA LEU A 19 8.40 4.87 9.23
C LEU A 19 9.57 4.27 10.00
N TYR A 20 9.56 2.95 10.23
CA TYR A 20 10.70 2.25 10.81
C TYR A 20 11.95 2.37 9.93
N ARG A 21 11.81 2.30 8.60
CA ARG A 21 12.94 2.45 7.69
C ARG A 21 13.57 3.84 7.72
N LEU A 22 12.78 4.90 7.88
CA LEU A 22 13.27 6.25 8.08
C LEU A 22 14.07 6.38 9.39
N LEU A 23 13.59 5.76 10.48
CA LEU A 23 14.33 5.70 11.75
C LEU A 23 15.66 4.96 11.60
N GLU A 24 15.70 3.85 10.86
CA GLU A 24 16.93 3.12 10.56
C GLU A 24 17.93 3.96 9.74
N PHE A 25 17.45 4.89 8.91
CA PHE A 25 18.28 5.86 8.21
C PHE A 25 18.73 7.05 9.07
N GLY A 26 18.34 7.09 10.35
CA GLY A 26 18.71 8.14 11.30
C GLY A 26 17.82 9.38 11.26
N VAL A 27 16.68 9.32 10.55
CA VAL A 27 15.69 10.40 10.60
C VAL A 27 14.98 10.36 11.96
N SER A 28 15.00 11.46 12.69
CA SER A 28 14.37 11.55 14.00
C SER A 28 12.84 11.61 13.91
N PHE A 29 12.14 11.25 14.99
CA PHE A 29 10.69 11.40 15.08
C PHE A 29 10.25 12.85 14.89
N GLN A 30 10.98 13.80 15.45
CA GLN A 30 10.68 15.22 15.35
C GLN A 30 10.78 15.71 13.90
N GLU A 31 11.78 15.26 13.15
CA GLU A 31 11.91 15.56 11.72
C GLU A 31 10.74 14.95 10.94
N MET A 32 10.37 13.70 11.21
CA MET A 32 9.21 13.08 10.55
C MET A 32 7.91 13.82 10.87
N GLU A 33 7.65 14.16 12.13
CA GLU A 33 6.44 14.91 12.53
C GLU A 33 6.35 16.28 11.86
N GLN A 34 7.49 16.94 11.65
CA GLN A 34 7.54 18.26 11.02
C GLN A 34 7.52 18.21 9.49
N THR A 35 7.97 17.12 8.87
CA THR A 35 8.22 17.08 7.41
C THR A 35 7.39 16.07 6.64
N LEU A 36 7.03 14.95 7.25
CA LEU A 36 6.35 13.84 6.57
C LEU A 36 4.85 14.12 6.51
N VAL A 37 4.35 14.36 5.30
CA VAL A 37 2.92 14.64 5.05
C VAL A 37 2.11 13.36 4.83
N ALA A 38 2.69 12.41 4.07
CA ALA A 38 2.01 11.18 3.68
C ALA A 38 3.01 10.09 3.27
N VAL A 39 2.57 8.84 3.39
CA VAL A 39 3.24 7.65 2.86
C VAL A 39 2.25 6.88 2.00
N ALA A 40 2.67 6.46 0.81
CA ALA A 40 1.90 5.57 -0.06
C ALA A 40 2.70 4.30 -0.33
N ALA A 41 2.13 3.13 0.01
CA ALA A 41 2.68 1.85 -0.39
C ALA A 41 1.90 1.33 -1.61
N GLN A 42 2.62 1.07 -2.71
CA GLN A 42 2.05 0.61 -3.97
C GLN A 42 2.41 -0.86 -4.22
N ARG A 43 1.47 -1.65 -4.73
CA ARG A 43 1.76 -2.93 -5.38
C ARG A 43 1.05 -3.09 -6.71
N LEU A 44 1.64 -3.88 -7.60
CA LEU A 44 1.00 -4.36 -8.81
C LEU A 44 0.43 -5.75 -8.55
N VAL A 45 -0.85 -5.93 -8.81
CA VAL A 45 -1.57 -7.20 -8.62
C VAL A 45 -2.14 -7.67 -9.96
N GLU A 46 -2.18 -8.98 -10.17
CA GLU A 46 -2.88 -9.54 -11.32
C GLU A 46 -4.40 -9.39 -11.15
N ILE A 47 -5.07 -8.82 -12.15
CA ILE A 47 -6.53 -8.73 -12.17
C ILE A 47 -7.14 -9.93 -12.88
N ARG A 48 -8.29 -10.41 -12.43
CA ARG A 48 -9.01 -11.50 -13.09
C ARG A 48 -9.32 -11.15 -14.52
N CYS A 49 -9.03 -12.09 -15.42
CA CYS A 49 -9.43 -11.94 -16.80
C CYS A 49 -10.96 -12.12 -16.92
N PRO A 50 -11.70 -11.16 -17.51
CA PRO A 50 -13.14 -11.28 -17.67
C PRO A 50 -13.55 -12.37 -18.69
N LEU A 51 -12.60 -12.88 -19.48
CA LEU A 51 -12.83 -13.90 -20.50
C LEU A 51 -12.47 -15.32 -20.03
N CYS A 52 -11.60 -15.46 -19.02
CA CYS A 52 -11.07 -16.77 -18.63
C CYS A 52 -11.85 -17.35 -17.44
N SER A 53 -12.51 -18.48 -17.65
CA SER A 53 -13.22 -19.24 -16.60
C SER A 53 -12.52 -20.57 -16.33
N GLY A 54 -11.32 -20.51 -15.75
CA GLY A 54 -10.50 -21.69 -15.39
C GLY A 54 -9.50 -22.15 -16.46
N LYS A 55 -9.80 -21.96 -17.75
CA LYS A 55 -8.83 -22.11 -18.85
C LYS A 55 -8.67 -20.78 -19.60
N CYS A 56 -7.51 -20.57 -20.20
CA CYS A 56 -7.23 -19.34 -20.93
C CYS A 56 -8.06 -19.29 -22.22
N HIS A 57 -8.93 -18.29 -22.36
CA HIS A 57 -9.74 -18.11 -23.55
C HIS A 57 -8.86 -17.68 -24.74
N PRO A 58 -9.05 -18.19 -25.98
CA PRO A 58 -8.22 -17.81 -27.13
C PRO A 58 -8.16 -16.30 -27.39
N ALA A 59 -9.27 -15.59 -27.14
CA ALA A 59 -9.34 -14.14 -27.28
C ALA A 59 -8.65 -13.36 -26.14
N CYS A 60 -8.29 -14.02 -25.03
CA CYS A 60 -7.63 -13.39 -23.87
C CYS A 60 -6.39 -12.60 -24.29
N LYS A 61 -5.50 -13.20 -25.10
CA LYS A 61 -4.26 -12.56 -25.53
C LYS A 61 -4.49 -11.30 -26.38
N LYS A 62 -5.52 -11.29 -27.22
CA LYS A 62 -5.84 -10.17 -28.11
C LYS A 62 -6.66 -9.07 -27.43
N MET A 63 -7.59 -9.44 -26.56
CA MET A 63 -8.59 -8.52 -26.01
C MET A 63 -8.21 -7.95 -24.63
N ARG A 64 -7.33 -8.60 -23.87
CA ARG A 64 -6.94 -8.16 -22.51
C ARG A 64 -5.87 -7.06 -22.59
N LYS A 65 -6.31 -5.80 -22.55
CA LYS A 65 -5.44 -4.61 -22.54
C LYS A 65 -4.62 -4.47 -21.25
N HIS A 66 -5.23 -4.80 -20.10
CA HIS A 66 -4.58 -4.70 -18.79
C HIS A 66 -4.62 -6.06 -18.10
N ARG A 67 -3.46 -6.53 -17.63
CA ARG A 67 -3.33 -7.78 -16.88
C ARG A 67 -3.09 -7.55 -15.40
N GLN A 68 -2.59 -6.36 -15.08
CA GLN A 68 -2.27 -5.94 -13.73
C GLN A 68 -2.95 -4.60 -13.45
N SER A 69 -3.24 -4.37 -12.18
CA SER A 69 -3.65 -3.08 -11.65
C SER A 69 -2.75 -2.71 -10.49
N SER A 70 -2.54 -1.42 -10.27
CA SER A 70 -1.97 -0.95 -9.02
C SER A 70 -3.02 -0.95 -7.92
N ILE A 71 -2.59 -1.26 -6.71
CA ILE A 71 -3.30 -1.06 -5.45
C ILE A 71 -2.42 -0.24 -4.52
N TYR A 72 -3.06 0.49 -3.63
CA TYR A 72 -2.40 1.46 -2.76
C TYR A 72 -2.91 1.34 -1.34
N GLU A 73 -1.97 1.41 -0.40
CA GLU A 73 -2.22 1.75 0.99
C GLU A 73 -1.71 3.17 1.21
N LEU A 74 -2.55 4.01 1.80
CA LEU A 74 -2.29 5.43 1.97
C LEU A 74 -2.35 5.76 3.46
N LEU A 75 -1.25 6.26 3.99
CA LEU A 75 -1.12 6.70 5.38
C LEU A 75 -0.81 8.20 5.39
N TYR A 76 -1.73 9.01 5.88
CA TYR A 76 -1.64 10.47 5.91
C TYR A 76 -2.55 11.02 7.03
N GLY A 77 -2.50 12.32 7.27
CA GLY A 77 -3.41 12.99 8.20
C GLY A 77 -3.34 12.46 9.64
N LYS A 78 -4.50 12.33 10.30
CA LYS A 78 -4.58 11.92 11.71
C LYS A 78 -4.10 10.48 11.94
N GLU A 79 -4.28 9.62 10.95
CA GLU A 79 -3.85 8.22 10.96
C GLU A 79 -2.33 8.13 10.93
N LEU A 80 -1.65 8.95 10.11
CA LEU A 80 -0.19 9.05 10.14
C LEU A 80 0.31 9.48 11.53
N SER A 81 -0.27 10.52 12.11
CA SER A 81 0.08 10.96 13.47
C SER A 81 -0.18 9.89 14.54
N ALA A 82 -1.25 9.11 14.41
CA ALA A 82 -1.54 8.00 15.31
C ALA A 82 -0.53 6.86 15.16
N VAL A 83 -0.20 6.45 13.94
CA VAL A 83 0.81 5.42 13.67
C VAL A 83 2.19 5.88 14.15
N MET A 84 2.57 7.14 13.96
CA MET A 84 3.86 7.67 14.47
C MET A 84 3.96 7.58 16.00
N ARG A 85 2.87 7.86 16.73
CA ARG A 85 2.81 7.68 18.19
C ARG A 85 2.99 6.21 18.58
N GLU A 86 2.37 5.29 17.86
CA GLU A 86 2.57 3.86 18.09
C GLU A 86 4.01 3.41 17.81
N VAL A 87 4.62 3.90 16.72
CA VAL A 87 6.02 3.60 16.37
C VAL A 87 6.98 4.10 17.46
N LYS A 88 6.62 5.18 18.17
CA LYS A 88 7.35 5.72 19.33
C LYS A 88 7.14 4.90 20.62
N GLY A 89 6.25 3.91 20.61
CA GLY A 89 5.94 3.04 21.75
C GLY A 89 4.74 3.49 22.58
N GLU A 90 3.96 4.46 22.11
CA GLU A 90 2.73 4.91 22.77
C GLU A 90 1.54 4.04 22.33
N ASN A 91 0.52 3.91 23.17
CA ASN A 91 -0.74 3.30 22.72
C ASN A 91 -1.47 4.29 21.80
N ALA A 92 -1.75 3.87 20.57
CA ALA A 92 -2.52 4.66 19.62
C ALA A 92 -3.51 3.77 18.87
N ASP A 93 -4.69 4.33 18.60
CA ASP A 93 -5.73 3.71 17.79
C ASP A 93 -5.81 4.43 16.43
N TYR A 94 -5.97 3.66 15.37
CA TYR A 94 -6.10 4.16 14.00
C TYR A 94 -6.82 3.15 13.12
N ASP A 95 -7.61 3.65 12.17
CA ASP A 95 -8.25 2.84 11.13
C ASP A 95 -7.90 3.45 9.78
N TYR A 96 -7.03 2.77 9.04
CA TYR A 96 -6.76 3.06 7.64
C TYR A 96 -6.71 1.75 6.85
N LYS A 97 -6.98 1.83 5.54
CA LYS A 97 -7.02 0.64 4.69
C LYS A 97 -5.61 0.21 4.34
N THR A 98 -5.24 -0.98 4.83
CA THR A 98 -3.98 -1.63 4.49
C THR A 98 -4.02 -2.22 3.09
N LEU A 99 -2.86 -2.54 2.52
CA LEU A 99 -2.77 -3.27 1.26
C LEU A 99 -3.53 -4.60 1.33
N ARG A 100 -3.51 -5.27 2.50
CA ARG A 100 -4.28 -6.49 2.74
C ARG A 100 -5.78 -6.25 2.63
N ASP A 101 -6.30 -5.17 3.21
CA ASP A 101 -7.73 -4.83 3.13
C ASP A 101 -8.17 -4.52 1.70
N VAL A 102 -7.32 -3.81 0.95
CA VAL A 102 -7.59 -3.48 -0.46
C VAL A 102 -7.59 -4.74 -1.32
N ILE A 103 -6.68 -5.69 -1.05
CA ILE A 103 -6.66 -6.99 -1.74
C ILE A 103 -7.92 -7.80 -1.39
N LEU A 104 -8.28 -7.89 -0.12
CA LEU A 104 -9.49 -8.58 0.32
C LEU A 104 -10.74 -8.01 -0.34
N LYS A 105 -10.84 -6.68 -0.40
CA LYS A 105 -11.91 -5.98 -1.14
C LYS A 105 -11.90 -6.34 -2.62
N GLY A 106 -10.72 -6.35 -3.25
CA GLY A 106 -10.58 -6.73 -4.66
C GLY A 106 -11.00 -8.19 -4.95
N ILE A 107 -10.73 -9.11 -4.01
CA ILE A 107 -11.17 -10.51 -4.10
C ILE A 107 -12.70 -10.59 -3.94
N ALA A 108 -13.25 -9.94 -2.91
CA ALA A 108 -14.68 -9.94 -2.63
C ALA A 108 -15.51 -9.37 -3.79
N LEU A 109 -14.98 -8.36 -4.48
CA LEU A 109 -15.60 -7.77 -5.67
C LEU A 109 -15.35 -8.57 -6.96
N GLY A 110 -14.58 -9.66 -6.91
CA GLY A 110 -14.30 -10.51 -8.08
C GLY A 110 -13.20 -10.00 -9.01
N TYR A 111 -12.53 -8.90 -8.67
CA TYR A 111 -11.45 -8.33 -9.48
C TYR A 111 -10.11 -9.05 -9.29
N LEU A 112 -9.85 -9.66 -8.13
CA LEU A 112 -8.59 -10.32 -7.81
C LEU A 112 -8.78 -11.81 -7.53
N TYR A 113 -7.75 -12.61 -7.74
CA TYR A 113 -7.75 -14.03 -7.44
C TYR A 113 -7.56 -14.28 -5.93
N PRO A 114 -8.06 -15.39 -5.34
CA PRO A 114 -7.87 -15.65 -3.91
C PRO A 114 -6.39 -15.77 -3.51
N HIS A 115 -5.57 -16.35 -4.39
CA HIS A 115 -4.12 -16.45 -4.22
C HIS A 115 -3.40 -15.09 -4.27
N SER A 116 -4.08 -13.98 -4.59
CA SER A 116 -3.48 -12.64 -4.51
C SER A 116 -3.14 -12.24 -3.07
N LEU A 117 -3.60 -13.00 -2.07
CA LEU A 117 -3.15 -12.89 -0.67
C LEU A 117 -1.87 -13.68 -0.37
N ASP A 118 -1.44 -14.58 -1.25
CA ASP A 118 -0.25 -15.39 -1.03
C ASP A 118 0.98 -14.45 -1.06
N GLY A 119 1.67 -14.31 0.08
CA GLY A 119 2.72 -13.31 0.30
C GLY A 119 2.33 -12.17 1.26
N TRP A 120 1.12 -12.20 1.83
CA TRP A 120 0.67 -11.35 2.94
C TRP A 120 0.60 -12.09 4.29
N GLY A 121 1.40 -13.15 4.41
CA GLY A 121 1.77 -13.78 5.68
C GLY A 121 2.86 -13.02 6.43
#